data_AF-A0A1I0WSF1-F1
#
_entry.id   AF-A0A1I0WSF1-F1
#
_cell.length_a   1.000
_cell.length_b   1.000
_cell.length_c   1.000
_cell.angle_alpha   90.00
_cell.angle_beta   90.00
_cell.angle_gamma   90.00
#
_symmetry.space_group_name_H-M   'P 1'
#
loop_
_entity.id
_entity.type
_entity.pdbx_description
1 polymer ?
#
loop_
_entity_poly.entity_id
_entity_poly.type
_entity_poly.pdbx_seq_one_letter_code
_entity_poly.pdbx_strand_id
1 'polypeptide(L)'
;MCKGKIDVTFDFTMDSPGYWDGFWERNEGLGAGACDPDACSPTLQRYHQLLWSKTLPNGEAFELMQGTGPMYLNWRGMHFGSDSILASFRYRDNRSVIEAVERSMPDYQTFMEDFLHKTYTIGGMIIFPKHHGSMNQRRGTDKQIRDRWDLTMECIRRFYNGENSPLSDVMEHDRDFYALFNNFKGYVDFFYLQDCVTEDYKQVRFWLGDGNFSNPPLPQTVDEYLAWIAAELDFLDKRNARIKAAIEQ
;
A
#
# COMPACT_ATOMS: atom_id res chain seq x y z
N MET A 1 -15.59 0.16 20.23
CA MET A 1 -15.44 -1.17 19.59
C MET A 1 -14.08 -1.74 20.01
N CYS A 2 -14.03 -2.96 20.56
CA CYS A 2 -12.75 -3.56 20.96
C CYS A 2 -11.86 -3.80 19.72
N LYS A 3 -10.74 -3.07 19.63
CA LYS A 3 -9.71 -3.22 18.60
C LYS A 3 -8.86 -4.49 18.76
N GLY A 4 -8.96 -5.19 19.88
CA GLY A 4 -8.28 -6.47 20.17
C GLY A 4 -8.74 -7.69 19.34
N LYS A 5 -9.19 -7.49 18.09
CA LYS A 5 -9.57 -8.56 17.14
C LYS A 5 -8.77 -8.54 15.84
N ILE A 6 -7.81 -7.63 15.69
CA ILE A 6 -6.94 -7.55 14.51
C ILE A 6 -5.70 -8.40 14.76
N ASP A 7 -5.51 -9.44 13.96
CA ASP A 7 -4.27 -10.20 13.86
C ASP A 7 -3.43 -9.57 12.74
N VAL A 8 -2.36 -8.86 13.10
CA VAL A 8 -1.48 -8.21 12.12
C VAL A 8 -0.68 -9.19 11.26
N THR A 9 -0.73 -10.49 11.58
CA THR A 9 -0.06 -11.56 10.83
C THR A 9 -1.00 -12.32 9.90
N PHE A 10 -2.31 -12.01 9.91
CA PHE A 10 -3.26 -12.67 9.04
C PHE A 10 -3.02 -12.31 7.57
N ASP A 11 -2.79 -13.33 6.76
CA ASP A 11 -2.59 -13.24 5.33
C ASP A 11 -3.93 -13.25 4.58
N PHE A 12 -4.27 -12.14 3.95
CA PHE A 12 -5.52 -11.93 3.23
C PHE A 12 -5.63 -12.74 1.93
N THR A 13 -4.53 -13.34 1.44
CA THR A 13 -4.63 -14.30 0.32
C THR A 13 -5.33 -15.58 0.74
N MET A 14 -5.32 -15.92 2.04
CA MET A 14 -5.87 -17.17 2.58
C MET A 14 -7.40 -17.18 2.68
N ASP A 15 -8.05 -16.01 2.74
CA ASP A 15 -9.51 -15.88 2.69
C ASP A 15 -10.01 -15.22 1.40
N SER A 16 -9.13 -15.03 0.43
CA SER A 16 -9.47 -14.57 -0.92
C SER A 16 -9.76 -15.78 -1.82
N PRO A 17 -10.98 -15.93 -2.37
CA PRO A 17 -11.39 -17.13 -3.11
C PRO A 17 -10.44 -17.49 -4.26
N GLY A 18 -9.83 -18.67 -4.18
CA GLY A 18 -8.97 -19.24 -5.21
C GLY A 18 -7.73 -18.40 -5.53
N TYR A 19 -7.27 -17.53 -4.62
CA TYR A 19 -6.12 -16.64 -4.89
C TYR A 19 -4.93 -17.41 -5.48
N TRP A 20 -4.58 -18.56 -4.89
CA TRP A 20 -3.44 -19.38 -5.30
C TRP A 20 -3.73 -20.38 -6.43
N ASP A 21 -4.99 -20.55 -6.83
CA ASP A 21 -5.37 -21.54 -7.86
C ASP A 21 -4.78 -21.13 -9.22
N GLY A 22 -3.90 -21.96 -9.80
CA GLY A 22 -3.24 -21.64 -11.07
C GLY A 22 -2.48 -20.31 -11.05
N PHE A 23 -1.98 -19.88 -9.89
CA PHE A 23 -1.35 -18.57 -9.71
C PHE A 23 -0.26 -18.29 -10.76
N TRP A 24 0.68 -19.23 -10.93
CA TRP A 24 1.79 -19.14 -11.88
C TRP A 24 1.40 -19.38 -13.35
N GLU A 25 0.20 -19.89 -13.62
CA GLU A 25 -0.30 -20.06 -15.00
C GLU A 25 -0.83 -18.73 -15.58
N ARG A 26 -1.05 -17.73 -14.71
CA ARG A 26 -1.57 -16.42 -15.08
C ARG A 26 -0.44 -15.42 -15.30
N ASN A 27 -0.82 -14.30 -15.92
CA ASN A 27 0.09 -13.19 -16.23
C ASN A 27 1.40 -13.65 -16.91
N GLU A 28 1.27 -14.61 -17.84
CA GLU A 28 2.38 -15.14 -18.63
C GLU A 28 3.55 -15.67 -17.75
N GLY A 29 3.24 -16.36 -16.65
CA GLY A 29 4.26 -16.93 -15.75
C GLY A 29 4.75 -15.98 -14.66
N LEU A 30 4.33 -14.71 -14.67
CA LEU A 30 4.72 -13.74 -13.63
C LEU A 30 3.90 -13.89 -12.33
N GLY A 31 2.86 -14.72 -12.35
CA GLY A 31 1.98 -14.92 -11.20
C GLY A 31 0.90 -13.84 -11.10
N ALA A 32 -0.33 -14.26 -10.82
CA ALA A 32 -1.43 -13.36 -10.45
C ALA A 32 -2.50 -14.12 -9.67
N GLY A 33 -3.08 -13.45 -8.66
CA GLY A 33 -4.18 -14.01 -7.89
C GLY A 33 -5.47 -14.12 -8.69
N ALA A 34 -6.33 -15.09 -8.37
CA ALA A 34 -7.64 -15.21 -9.01
C ALA A 34 -8.65 -14.14 -8.59
N CYS A 35 -8.55 -13.70 -7.35
CA CYS A 35 -9.38 -12.69 -6.73
C CYS A 35 -8.44 -11.71 -6.06
N ASP A 36 -8.64 -10.43 -6.29
CA ASP A 36 -7.86 -9.38 -5.65
C ASP A 36 -8.26 -9.28 -4.16
N PRO A 37 -7.35 -9.50 -3.18
CA PRO A 37 -7.67 -9.42 -1.77
C PRO A 37 -8.32 -8.10 -1.37
N ASP A 38 -7.95 -7.00 -2.03
CA ASP A 38 -8.52 -5.66 -1.80
C ASP A 38 -10.04 -5.62 -2.01
N ALA A 39 -10.55 -6.49 -2.90
CA ALA A 39 -11.97 -6.63 -3.21
C ALA A 39 -12.62 -7.85 -2.54
N CYS A 40 -11.85 -8.91 -2.29
CA CYS A 40 -12.40 -10.24 -1.99
C CYS A 40 -12.23 -10.71 -0.56
N SER A 41 -11.22 -10.21 0.19
CA SER A 41 -10.95 -10.69 1.55
C SER A 41 -11.93 -10.07 2.56
N PRO A 42 -12.87 -10.84 3.14
CA PRO A 42 -13.76 -10.31 4.18
C PRO A 42 -12.99 -9.87 5.43
N THR A 43 -11.84 -10.50 5.72
CA THR A 43 -11.00 -10.13 6.86
C THR A 43 -10.32 -8.79 6.65
N LEU A 44 -9.74 -8.53 5.47
CA LEU A 44 -9.16 -7.23 5.12
C LEU A 44 -10.19 -6.11 5.23
N GLN A 45 -11.37 -6.31 4.65
CA GLN A 45 -12.46 -5.35 4.70
C GLN A 45 -12.85 -5.00 6.14
N ARG A 46 -12.95 -6.02 7.00
CA ARG A 46 -13.24 -5.86 8.42
C ARG A 46 -12.12 -5.15 9.18
N TYR A 47 -10.86 -5.47 8.87
CA TYR A 47 -9.72 -4.87 9.53
C TYR A 47 -9.58 -3.39 9.21
N HIS A 48 -9.76 -3.00 7.94
CA HIS A 48 -9.84 -1.59 7.58
C HIS A 48 -10.93 -0.84 8.33
N GLN A 49 -12.13 -1.42 8.40
CA GLN A 49 -13.23 -0.82 9.14
C GLN A 49 -12.83 -0.56 10.61
N LEU A 50 -12.25 -1.55 11.28
CA LEU A 50 -11.89 -1.46 12.69
C LEU A 50 -10.70 -0.54 12.97
N LEU A 51 -9.64 -0.66 12.16
CA LEU A 51 -8.36 0.00 12.41
C LEU A 51 -8.46 1.50 12.13
N TRP A 52 -9.15 1.87 11.05
CA TRP A 52 -9.28 3.25 10.63
C TRP A 52 -10.49 3.95 11.26
N SER A 53 -11.41 3.22 11.90
CA SER A 53 -12.44 3.84 12.76
C SER A 53 -11.86 4.36 14.06
N LYS A 54 -11.26 5.56 13.99
CA LYS A 54 -10.67 6.28 15.11
C LYS A 54 -10.78 7.79 14.91
N THR A 55 -10.45 8.56 15.93
CA THR A 55 -10.42 10.03 15.84
C THR A 55 -9.38 10.47 14.82
N LEU A 56 -9.81 11.33 13.88
CA LEU A 56 -8.94 11.96 12.89
C LEU A 56 -8.11 13.06 13.53
N PRO A 57 -6.97 13.44 12.91
CA PRO A 57 -6.18 14.58 13.36
C PRO A 57 -6.99 15.88 13.44
N ASN A 58 -8.00 16.09 12.59
CA ASN A 58 -8.89 17.25 12.65
C ASN A 58 -9.93 17.21 13.80
N GLY A 59 -9.94 16.13 14.60
CA GLY A 59 -10.83 15.94 15.76
C GLY A 59 -12.11 15.18 15.46
N GLU A 60 -12.39 14.86 14.20
CA GLU A 60 -13.63 14.18 13.81
C GLU A 60 -13.57 12.67 14.06
N ALA A 61 -14.74 12.05 14.31
CA ALA A 61 -14.84 10.59 14.44
C ALA A 61 -15.00 9.95 13.05
N PHE A 62 -13.99 9.20 12.61
CA PHE A 62 -13.99 8.53 11.30
C PHE A 62 -14.66 7.16 11.34
N GLU A 63 -15.94 7.13 11.70
CA GLU A 63 -16.70 5.89 11.86
C GLU A 63 -17.01 5.24 10.51
N LEU A 64 -16.12 4.38 10.03
CA LEU A 64 -16.30 3.67 8.76
C LEU A 64 -17.46 2.66 8.89
N MET A 65 -18.47 2.86 8.04
CA MET A 65 -19.61 1.97 7.96
C MET A 65 -19.33 0.84 6.98
N GLN A 66 -19.78 -0.37 7.33
CA GLN A 66 -19.74 -1.51 6.43
C GLN A 66 -20.89 -1.39 5.42
N GLY A 67 -20.55 -1.25 4.14
CA GLY A 67 -21.50 -1.32 3.03
C GLY A 67 -21.54 -2.71 2.39
N THR A 68 -22.07 -2.78 1.16
CA THR A 68 -22.06 -3.99 0.34
C THR A 68 -21.31 -3.78 -0.97
N GLY A 69 -20.73 -4.84 -1.51
CA GLY A 69 -20.02 -4.84 -2.80
C GLY A 69 -18.93 -3.77 -2.87
N PRO A 70 -18.88 -2.95 -3.93
CA PRO A 70 -17.79 -1.99 -4.14
C PRO A 70 -17.79 -0.82 -3.13
N MET A 71 -18.84 -0.66 -2.32
CA MET A 71 -19.06 0.46 -1.39
C MET A 71 -18.88 0.04 0.08
N TYR A 72 -18.09 -1.01 0.33
CA TYR A 72 -18.04 -1.67 1.63
C TYR A 72 -17.42 -0.82 2.75
N LEU A 73 -16.63 0.22 2.44
CA LEU A 73 -16.23 1.25 3.42
C LEU A 73 -16.75 2.59 2.97
N ASN A 74 -17.53 3.24 3.84
CA ASN A 74 -18.05 4.56 3.56
C ASN A 74 -18.11 5.41 4.84
N TRP A 75 -17.95 6.72 4.65
CA TRP A 75 -18.13 7.72 5.70
C TRP A 75 -18.50 9.05 5.05
N ARG A 76 -19.63 9.62 5.49
CA ARG A 76 -20.13 10.93 5.03
C ARG A 76 -20.18 11.11 3.50
N GLY A 77 -20.63 10.08 2.78
CA GLY A 77 -20.74 10.11 1.32
C GLY A 77 -19.43 9.83 0.57
N MET A 78 -18.29 9.74 1.27
CA MET A 78 -17.05 9.24 0.69
C MET A 78 -17.02 7.70 0.74
N HIS A 79 -16.47 7.10 -0.30
CA HIS A 79 -16.26 5.66 -0.41
C HIS A 79 -14.77 5.37 -0.41
N PHE A 80 -14.37 4.31 0.28
CA PHE A 80 -12.97 3.94 0.42
C PHE A 80 -12.74 2.54 -0.13
N GLY A 81 -11.61 2.37 -0.81
CA GLY A 81 -11.11 1.08 -1.27
C GLY A 81 -9.83 0.73 -0.53
N SER A 82 -9.63 -0.56 -0.26
CA SER A 82 -8.31 -1.07 0.09
C SER A 82 -7.33 -0.86 -1.06
N ASP A 83 -6.07 -0.77 -0.71
CA ASP A 83 -4.96 -0.71 -1.65
C ASP A 83 -3.71 -1.28 -0.99
N SER A 84 -2.92 -2.04 -1.76
CA SER A 84 -1.59 -2.46 -1.34
C SER A 84 -0.58 -1.33 -1.52
N ILE A 85 0.31 -1.18 -0.54
CA ILE A 85 1.41 -0.23 -0.57
C ILE A 85 2.77 -0.91 -0.74
N LEU A 86 2.79 -2.21 -1.02
CA LEU A 86 4.01 -3.00 -1.24
C LEU A 86 3.90 -3.71 -2.59
N ALA A 87 4.91 -3.55 -3.43
CA ALA A 87 4.84 -3.95 -4.83
C ALA A 87 6.09 -4.74 -5.23
N SER A 88 5.85 -5.96 -5.73
CA SER A 88 6.88 -6.81 -6.33
C SER A 88 7.20 -6.48 -7.78
N PHE A 89 6.54 -5.49 -8.38
CA PHE A 89 6.75 -5.05 -9.77
C PHE A 89 6.80 -6.18 -10.81
N ARG A 90 6.02 -7.25 -10.60
CA ARG A 90 5.86 -8.37 -11.55
C ARG A 90 4.96 -7.97 -12.71
N TYR A 91 5.45 -6.99 -13.46
CA TYR A 91 4.79 -6.38 -14.60
C TYR A 91 5.41 -6.86 -15.90
N ARG A 92 4.61 -6.94 -16.97
CA ARG A 92 5.08 -7.44 -18.27
C ARG A 92 6.19 -6.58 -18.87
N ASP A 93 6.13 -5.28 -18.64
CA ASP A 93 7.16 -4.32 -19.07
C ASP A 93 8.39 -4.26 -18.14
N ASN A 94 8.38 -4.99 -17.02
CA ASN A 94 9.53 -5.20 -16.13
C ASN A 94 10.09 -6.63 -16.21
N ARG A 95 9.61 -7.44 -17.15
CA ARG A 95 9.90 -8.89 -17.26
C ARG A 95 11.39 -9.21 -17.30
N SER A 96 12.20 -8.42 -17.99
CA SER A 96 13.65 -8.69 -18.12
C SER A 96 14.38 -8.70 -16.78
N VAL A 97 14.00 -7.82 -15.86
CA VAL A 97 14.55 -7.77 -14.49
C VAL A 97 14.05 -8.96 -13.69
N ILE A 98 12.75 -9.27 -13.77
CA ILE A 98 12.17 -10.43 -13.09
C ILE A 98 12.84 -11.74 -13.51
N GLU A 99 13.02 -11.97 -14.80
CA GLU A 99 13.70 -13.17 -15.31
C GLU A 99 15.19 -13.21 -14.92
N ALA A 100 15.84 -12.05 -14.74
CA ALA A 100 17.20 -11.99 -14.24
C ALA A 100 17.28 -12.38 -12.76
N VAL A 101 16.32 -11.93 -11.95
CA VAL A 101 16.19 -12.30 -10.53
C VAL A 101 15.89 -13.79 -10.42
N GLU A 102 14.97 -14.32 -11.23
CA GLU A 102 14.63 -15.74 -11.27
C GLU A 102 15.87 -16.60 -11.57
N ARG A 103 16.70 -16.20 -12.54
CA ARG A 103 17.96 -16.91 -12.84
C ARG A 103 19.03 -16.79 -11.74
N SER A 104 18.93 -15.79 -10.86
CA SER A 104 19.91 -15.57 -9.80
C SER A 104 19.67 -16.41 -8.53
N MET A 105 18.54 -17.09 -8.41
CA MET A 105 18.18 -17.88 -7.23
C MET A 105 17.55 -19.23 -7.60
N PRO A 106 17.69 -20.26 -6.74
CA PRO A 106 17.23 -21.61 -7.08
C PRO A 106 15.71 -21.78 -7.08
N ASP A 107 14.97 -20.99 -6.29
CA ASP A 107 13.52 -21.12 -6.14
C ASP A 107 12.84 -19.74 -6.03
N TYR A 108 12.67 -19.10 -7.18
CA TYR A 108 12.02 -17.79 -7.27
C TYR A 108 10.53 -17.84 -6.91
N GLN A 109 9.84 -18.95 -7.22
CA GLN A 109 8.41 -19.05 -6.97
C GLN A 109 8.13 -19.04 -5.46
N THR A 110 8.80 -19.91 -4.69
CA THR A 110 8.67 -19.91 -3.23
C THR A 110 9.08 -18.56 -2.62
N PHE A 111 10.18 -17.96 -3.09
CA PHE A 111 10.61 -16.62 -2.64
C PHE A 111 9.51 -15.56 -2.82
N MET A 112 8.83 -15.57 -3.97
CA MET A 112 7.75 -14.63 -4.24
C MET A 112 6.44 -14.97 -3.53
N GLU A 113 6.10 -16.25 -3.36
CA GLU A 113 4.95 -16.68 -2.55
C GLU A 113 5.12 -16.21 -1.10
N ASP A 114 6.30 -16.41 -0.50
CA ASP A 114 6.64 -15.93 0.84
C ASP A 114 6.51 -14.42 0.97
N PHE A 115 6.96 -13.68 -0.05
CA PHE A 115 6.79 -12.23 -0.09
C PHE A 115 5.30 -11.85 -0.08
N LEU A 116 4.47 -12.49 -0.89
CA LEU A 116 3.03 -12.18 -0.97
C LEU A 116 2.31 -12.56 0.33
N HIS A 117 2.56 -13.74 0.89
CA HIS A 117 2.00 -14.16 2.17
C HIS A 117 2.29 -13.14 3.29
N LYS A 118 3.48 -12.54 3.29
CA LYS A 118 3.86 -11.50 4.27
C LYS A 118 3.20 -10.15 3.96
N THR A 119 3.28 -9.70 2.71
CA THR A 119 2.85 -8.36 2.31
C THR A 119 1.33 -8.20 2.24
N TYR A 120 0.58 -9.28 2.03
CA TYR A 120 -0.87 -9.30 2.15
C TYR A 120 -1.36 -9.37 3.62
N THR A 121 -0.71 -8.64 4.52
CA THR A 121 -1.14 -8.41 5.91
C THR A 121 -1.54 -6.95 6.10
N ILE A 122 -2.18 -6.59 7.22
CA ILE A 122 -2.75 -5.23 7.39
C ILE A 122 -1.70 -4.12 7.31
N GLY A 123 -0.45 -4.40 7.66
CA GLY A 123 0.68 -3.47 7.52
C GLY A 123 1.11 -3.22 6.06
N GLY A 124 0.72 -4.07 5.11
CA GLY A 124 0.90 -3.85 3.68
C GLY A 124 -0.28 -3.12 3.02
N MET A 125 -1.34 -2.81 3.78
CA MET A 125 -2.59 -2.25 3.23
C MET A 125 -2.87 -0.83 3.73
N ILE A 126 -3.58 -0.07 2.91
CA ILE A 126 -4.10 1.27 3.25
C ILE A 126 -5.50 1.44 2.66
N ILE A 127 -6.16 2.56 2.97
CA ILE A 127 -7.41 2.95 2.30
C ILE A 127 -7.23 4.30 1.59
N PHE A 128 -7.84 4.41 0.41
CA PHE A 128 -7.95 5.66 -0.35
C PHE A 128 -9.40 5.91 -0.79
N PRO A 129 -9.76 7.16 -1.10
CA PRO A 129 -10.99 7.45 -1.82
C PRO A 129 -11.13 6.59 -3.08
N LYS A 130 -12.34 6.06 -3.31
CA LYS A 130 -12.63 5.13 -4.40
C LYS A 130 -13.52 5.78 -5.44
N HIS A 131 -12.95 6.04 -6.60
CA HIS A 131 -13.62 6.57 -7.80
C HIS A 131 -12.78 6.27 -9.04
N HIS A 132 -13.28 6.63 -10.22
CA HIS A 132 -12.46 6.58 -11.44
C HIS A 132 -11.35 7.63 -11.38
N GLY A 133 -10.12 7.24 -11.70
CA GLY A 133 -8.93 8.08 -11.55
C GLY A 133 -8.47 8.26 -10.10
N SER A 134 -8.86 7.37 -9.19
CA SER A 134 -8.45 7.42 -7.78
C SER A 134 -6.94 7.25 -7.59
N MET A 135 -6.47 7.54 -6.37
CA MET A 135 -5.07 7.38 -5.98
C MET A 135 -4.49 6.02 -6.38
N ASN A 136 -5.18 4.90 -6.07
CA ASN A 136 -4.73 3.55 -6.45
C ASN A 136 -4.48 3.44 -7.97
N GLN A 137 -5.43 3.91 -8.79
CA GLN A 137 -5.29 3.87 -10.25
C GLN A 137 -4.16 4.76 -10.75
N ARG A 138 -4.05 5.98 -10.22
CA ARG A 138 -3.05 6.96 -10.67
C ARG A 138 -1.64 6.53 -10.27
N ARG A 139 -1.44 6.04 -9.05
CA ARG A 139 -0.16 5.54 -8.56
C ARG A 139 0.36 4.35 -9.41
N GLY A 140 -0.50 3.44 -9.84
CA GLY A 140 -0.10 2.30 -10.67
C GLY A 140 0.10 2.61 -12.15
N THR A 141 -0.61 3.61 -12.67
CA THR A 141 -0.54 3.97 -14.10
C THR A 141 0.42 5.10 -14.42
N ASP A 142 0.80 5.93 -13.43
CA ASP A 142 1.78 7.00 -13.63
C ASP A 142 3.19 6.41 -13.83
N LYS A 143 3.82 6.78 -14.95
CA LYS A 143 5.12 6.25 -15.36
C LYS A 143 6.29 6.72 -14.49
N GLN A 144 6.09 7.75 -13.67
CA GLN A 144 7.10 8.24 -12.71
C GLN A 144 6.91 7.61 -11.32
N ILE A 145 5.77 6.95 -11.06
CA ILE A 145 5.47 6.36 -9.75
C ILE A 145 5.45 4.84 -9.80
N ARG A 146 4.65 4.23 -10.70
CA ARG A 146 4.64 2.78 -10.95
C ARG A 146 4.49 1.93 -9.67
N ASP A 147 3.51 2.27 -8.83
CA ASP A 147 3.25 1.62 -7.53
C ASP A 147 4.30 1.83 -6.44
N ARG A 148 5.34 2.63 -6.68
CA ARG A 148 6.33 2.93 -5.64
C ARG A 148 5.73 3.75 -4.51
N TRP A 149 5.66 3.12 -3.34
CA TRP A 149 5.12 3.75 -2.16
C TRP A 149 5.97 4.90 -1.63
N ASP A 150 7.29 4.79 -1.68
CA ASP A 150 8.20 5.87 -1.27
C ASP A 150 8.05 7.14 -2.15
N LEU A 151 7.89 6.97 -3.47
CA LEU A 151 7.57 8.08 -4.39
C LEU A 151 6.15 8.63 -4.17
N THR A 152 5.19 7.75 -3.84
CA THR A 152 3.83 8.16 -3.47
C THR A 152 3.82 9.00 -2.19
N MET A 153 4.59 8.59 -1.18
CA MET A 153 4.78 9.33 0.07
C MET A 153 5.40 10.70 -0.17
N GLU A 154 6.35 10.81 -1.10
CA GLU A 154 6.91 12.11 -1.48
C GLU A 154 5.87 13.00 -2.16
N CYS A 155 5.00 12.44 -3.01
CA CYS A 155 3.86 13.21 -3.56
C CYS A 155 2.93 13.73 -2.45
N ILE A 156 2.62 12.90 -1.45
CA ILE A 156 1.76 13.30 -0.31
C ILE A 156 2.44 14.39 0.52
N ARG A 157 3.74 14.27 0.79
CA ARG A 157 4.53 15.29 1.49
C ARG A 157 4.50 16.63 0.74
N ARG A 158 4.73 16.59 -0.58
CA ARG A 158 4.68 17.77 -1.46
C ARG A 158 3.30 18.41 -1.47
N PHE A 159 2.23 17.62 -1.53
CA PHE A 159 0.86 18.14 -1.48
C PHE A 159 0.60 18.97 -0.21
N TYR A 160 0.98 18.48 0.97
CA TYR A 160 0.83 19.23 2.22
C TYR A 160 1.72 20.49 2.30
N ASN A 161 2.78 20.56 1.51
CA ASN A 161 3.62 21.74 1.37
C ASN A 161 3.16 22.72 0.26
N GLY A 162 2.12 22.37 -0.51
CA GLY A 162 1.72 23.14 -1.69
C GLY A 162 2.71 23.04 -2.86
N GLU A 163 3.50 21.97 -2.92
CA GLU A 163 4.47 21.67 -3.97
C GLU A 163 3.86 20.72 -5.03
N ASN A 164 4.29 20.87 -6.29
CA ASN A 164 3.84 20.00 -7.38
C ASN A 164 4.54 18.62 -7.37
N SER A 165 3.79 17.60 -7.81
CA SER A 165 4.24 16.22 -7.94
C SER A 165 3.44 15.50 -9.05
N PRO A 166 3.85 14.30 -9.51
CA PRO A 166 3.09 13.53 -10.50
C PRO A 166 1.64 13.20 -10.10
N LEU A 167 1.34 13.17 -8.80
CA LEU A 167 0.01 12.83 -8.27
C LEU A 167 -0.77 14.06 -7.78
N SER A 168 -0.31 15.28 -8.05
CA SER A 168 -0.97 16.51 -7.57
C SER A 168 -2.43 16.62 -7.99
N ASP A 169 -2.77 16.30 -9.25
CA ASP A 169 -4.14 16.43 -9.76
C ASP A 169 -5.14 15.55 -9.02
N VAL A 170 -4.76 14.31 -8.69
CA VAL A 170 -5.65 13.39 -7.96
C VAL A 170 -5.77 13.77 -6.48
N MET A 171 -4.68 14.24 -5.86
CA MET A 171 -4.75 14.73 -4.48
C MET A 171 -5.57 16.01 -4.35
N GLU A 172 -5.54 16.85 -5.39
CA GLU A 172 -6.37 18.04 -5.48
C GLU A 172 -7.86 17.69 -5.66
N HIS A 173 -8.18 16.70 -6.49
CA HIS A 173 -9.53 16.15 -6.59
C HIS A 173 -9.99 15.58 -5.23
N ASP A 174 -9.11 14.87 -4.53
CA ASP A 174 -9.39 14.27 -3.22
C ASP A 174 -9.03 15.18 -2.04
N ARG A 175 -8.97 16.51 -2.24
CA ARG A 175 -8.49 17.46 -1.22
C ARG A 175 -9.21 17.31 0.12
N ASP A 176 -10.52 17.06 0.09
CA ASP A 176 -11.33 16.88 1.29
C ASP A 176 -10.87 15.68 2.12
N PHE A 177 -10.40 14.59 1.49
CA PHE A 177 -9.78 13.46 2.19
C PHE A 177 -8.48 13.88 2.87
N TYR A 178 -7.59 14.56 2.15
CA TYR A 178 -6.30 14.97 2.70
C TYR A 178 -6.43 16.03 3.80
N ALA A 179 -7.46 16.87 3.75
CA ALA A 179 -7.76 17.86 4.78
C ALA A 179 -8.08 17.21 6.15
N LEU A 180 -8.60 15.98 6.17
CA LEU A 180 -8.92 15.25 7.41
C LEU A 180 -7.71 15.06 8.34
N PHE A 181 -6.52 15.04 7.77
CA PHE A 181 -5.28 14.77 8.50
C PHE A 181 -4.53 16.04 8.94
N ASN A 182 -5.05 17.23 8.62
CA ASN A 182 -4.45 18.56 8.85
C ASN A 182 -3.12 18.84 8.12
N ASN A 183 -2.15 17.94 8.22
CA ASN A 183 -0.81 18.08 7.66
C ASN A 183 -0.14 16.72 7.43
N PHE A 184 1.06 16.72 6.82
CA PHE A 184 1.80 15.50 6.51
C PHE A 184 2.07 14.62 7.73
N LYS A 185 2.46 15.21 8.87
CA LYS A 185 2.65 14.46 10.12
C LYS A 185 1.36 13.77 10.57
N GLY A 186 0.23 14.46 10.51
CA GLY A 186 -1.07 13.88 10.84
C GLY A 186 -1.45 12.71 9.92
N TYR A 187 -1.13 12.79 8.62
CA TYR A 187 -1.34 11.69 7.68
C TYR A 187 -0.46 10.48 8.03
N VAL A 188 0.84 10.71 8.24
CA VAL A 188 1.83 9.68 8.61
C VAL A 188 1.41 8.99 9.91
N ASP A 189 1.04 9.76 10.93
CA ASP A 189 0.67 9.24 12.24
C ASP A 189 -0.63 8.44 12.20
N PHE A 190 -1.62 8.92 11.43
CA PHE A 190 -2.90 8.24 11.31
C PHE A 190 -2.72 6.85 10.68
N PHE A 191 -1.89 6.72 9.64
CA PHE A 191 -1.70 5.45 8.92
C PHE A 191 -0.51 4.60 9.40
N TYR A 192 0.16 4.98 10.48
CA TYR A 192 1.31 4.27 11.05
C TYR A 192 2.50 4.17 10.08
N LEU A 193 2.83 5.27 9.39
CA LEU A 193 3.84 5.34 8.31
C LEU A 193 5.16 5.97 8.75
N GLN A 194 5.43 6.08 10.05
CA GLN A 194 6.59 6.79 10.59
C GLN A 194 7.93 6.24 10.05
N ASP A 195 7.97 4.95 9.74
CA ASP A 195 9.17 4.27 9.23
C ASP A 195 9.45 4.59 7.73
N CYS A 196 8.53 5.29 7.05
CA CYS A 196 8.75 5.86 5.72
C CYS A 196 9.41 7.25 5.74
N VAL A 197 9.60 7.89 6.90
CA VAL A 197 10.02 9.30 6.98
C VAL A 197 11.16 9.50 7.99
N THR A 198 11.86 10.64 7.88
CA THR A 198 12.80 11.09 8.90
C THR A 198 12.07 11.38 10.22
N GLU A 199 12.79 11.31 11.33
CA GLU A 199 12.23 11.48 12.68
C GLU A 199 11.54 12.84 12.89
N ASP A 200 11.98 13.86 12.14
CA ASP A 200 11.40 15.20 12.12
C ASP A 200 10.26 15.38 11.09
N TYR A 201 9.86 14.31 10.40
CA TYR A 201 8.81 14.26 9.38
C TYR A 201 9.07 15.14 8.15
N LYS A 202 10.30 15.63 7.95
CA LYS A 202 10.61 16.57 6.85
C LYS A 202 10.96 15.90 5.54
N GLN A 203 11.45 14.65 5.58
CA GLN A 203 11.88 13.93 4.38
C GLN A 203 11.32 12.52 4.36
N VAL A 204 11.05 12.03 3.16
CA VAL A 204 10.72 10.63 2.90
C VAL A 204 12.01 9.82 2.79
N ARG A 205 11.99 8.58 3.29
CA ARG A 205 13.06 7.61 3.11
C ARG A 205 12.80 6.85 1.81
N PHE A 206 13.63 7.07 0.81
CA PHE A 206 13.56 6.36 -0.46
C PHE A 206 14.25 5.00 -0.34
N TRP A 207 13.57 3.94 -0.77
CA TRP A 207 14.11 2.58 -0.81
C TRP A 207 14.97 2.36 -2.06
N LEU A 208 14.76 3.17 -3.09
CA LEU A 208 15.58 3.18 -4.30
C LEU A 208 15.76 4.62 -4.83
N GLY A 209 16.99 5.05 -5.07
CA GLY A 209 17.28 6.38 -5.64
C GLY A 209 16.81 7.53 -4.74
N ASP A 210 16.06 8.47 -5.33
CA ASP A 210 15.58 9.69 -4.66
C ASP A 210 14.14 10.06 -5.09
N GLY A 211 13.61 11.15 -4.52
CA GLY A 211 12.26 11.68 -4.81
C GLY A 211 12.20 12.74 -5.92
N ASN A 212 13.11 12.70 -6.90
CA ASN A 212 13.17 13.72 -7.95
C ASN A 212 12.22 13.47 -9.14
N PHE A 213 11.65 12.26 -9.25
CA PHE A 213 10.73 11.80 -10.30
C PHE A 213 11.29 11.78 -11.73
N SER A 214 12.61 11.90 -11.90
CA SER A 214 13.28 11.93 -13.21
C SER A 214 13.95 10.62 -13.61
N ASN A 215 14.27 9.76 -12.64
CA ASN A 215 14.88 8.45 -12.87
C ASN A 215 13.80 7.40 -13.23
N PRO A 216 14.17 6.31 -13.92
CA PRO A 216 13.29 5.15 -14.06
C PRO A 216 12.83 4.68 -12.66
N PRO A 217 11.52 4.53 -12.41
CA PRO A 217 11.05 4.25 -11.06
C PRO A 217 11.34 2.81 -10.64
N LEU A 218 11.27 1.85 -11.57
CA LEU A 218 11.43 0.43 -11.26
C LEU A 218 12.91 0.05 -11.07
N PRO A 219 13.22 -0.99 -10.27
CA PRO A 219 14.55 -1.58 -10.20
C PRO A 219 15.06 -1.96 -11.59
N GLN A 220 16.32 -1.62 -11.89
CA GLN A 220 16.97 -1.88 -13.18
C GLN A 220 17.93 -3.08 -13.12
N THR A 221 18.25 -3.56 -11.93
CA THR A 221 19.17 -4.69 -11.70
C THR A 221 18.62 -5.70 -10.69
N VAL A 222 19.21 -6.89 -10.66
CA VAL A 222 18.88 -7.92 -9.66
C VAL A 222 19.12 -7.40 -8.24
N ASP A 223 20.25 -6.72 -8.01
CA ASP A 223 20.60 -6.20 -6.69
C ASP A 223 19.62 -5.12 -6.21
N GLU A 224 19.21 -4.21 -7.10
CA GLU A 224 18.19 -3.19 -6.78
C GLU A 224 16.84 -3.84 -6.47
N TYR A 225 16.44 -4.88 -7.20
CA TYR A 225 15.18 -5.58 -6.95
C TYR A 225 15.20 -6.29 -5.59
N LEU A 226 16.27 -7.00 -5.27
CA LEU A 226 16.40 -7.70 -3.99
C LEU A 226 16.49 -6.71 -2.82
N ALA A 227 17.19 -5.59 -3.00
CA ALA A 227 17.23 -4.51 -2.01
C ALA A 227 15.85 -3.88 -1.79
N TRP A 228 15.07 -3.67 -2.86
CA TRP A 228 13.69 -3.18 -2.77
C TRP A 228 12.80 -4.12 -1.96
N ILE A 229 12.79 -5.42 -2.29
CA ILE A 229 12.00 -6.42 -1.55
C ILE A 229 12.40 -6.47 -0.08
N ALA A 230 13.70 -6.40 0.23
CA ALA A 230 14.18 -6.39 1.61
C ALA A 230 13.72 -5.13 2.37
N ALA A 231 13.74 -3.95 1.73
CA ALA A 231 13.28 -2.69 2.32
C ALA A 231 11.77 -2.70 2.58
N GLU A 232 10.97 -3.26 1.66
CA GLU A 232 9.52 -3.41 1.84
C GLU A 232 9.18 -4.31 3.03
N LEU A 233 9.89 -5.43 3.18
CA LEU A 233 9.69 -6.35 4.30
C LEU A 233 10.12 -5.74 5.65
N ASP A 234 11.24 -5.01 5.69
CA ASP A 234 11.67 -4.29 6.90
C ASP A 234 10.65 -3.21 7.31
N PHE A 235 10.13 -2.45 6.34
CA PHE A 235 9.06 -1.48 6.58
C PHE A 235 7.78 -2.16 7.09
N LEU A 236 7.37 -3.25 6.45
CA LEU A 236 6.18 -4.02 6.82
C LEU A 236 6.26 -4.48 8.28
N ASP A 237 7.39 -5.08 8.68
CA ASP A 237 7.58 -5.60 10.04
C ASP A 237 7.44 -4.48 11.08
N LYS A 238 8.04 -3.31 10.81
CA LYS A 238 7.95 -2.13 11.67
C LYS A 238 6.52 -1.58 11.74
N ARG A 239 5.84 -1.48 10.59
CA ARG A 239 4.45 -0.99 10.53
C ARG A 239 3.48 -1.94 11.23
N ASN A 240 3.62 -3.26 11.03
CA ASN A 240 2.83 -4.26 11.74
C ASN A 240 3.05 -4.21 13.25
N ALA A 241 4.30 -4.09 13.72
CA ALA A 241 4.60 -3.91 15.14
C ALA A 241 3.95 -2.66 15.72
N ARG A 242 3.95 -1.55 14.98
CA ARG A 242 3.32 -0.28 15.37
C ARG A 242 1.80 -0.38 15.44
N ILE A 243 1.18 -0.99 14.44
CA ILE A 243 -0.26 -1.25 14.41
C ILE A 243 -0.66 -2.11 15.62
N LYS A 244 0.08 -3.22 15.85
CA LYS A 244 -0.14 -4.13 16.98
C LYS A 244 -0.08 -3.39 18.32
N ALA A 245 0.98 -2.62 18.55
CA ALA A 245 1.14 -1.84 19.78
C ALA A 245 0.01 -0.82 19.99
N ALA A 246 -0.59 -0.30 18.92
CA ALA A 246 -1.66 0.70 18.98
C ALA A 246 -3.06 0.09 19.18
N ILE A 247 -3.28 -1.20 18.89
CA ILE A 247 -4.57 -1.88 19.10
C ILE A 247 -4.64 -2.63 20.44
N GLU A 248 -3.48 -2.87 21.07
CA GLU A 248 -3.36 -3.47 22.41
C GLU A 248 -3.52 -2.44 23.55
N GLN A 249 -3.51 -1.15 23.23
CA GLN A 249 -3.80 -0.02 24.13
C GLN A 249 -5.30 0.26 24.23
#